data_AF-M2TKZ9-F1
#
_entry.id   AF-M2TKZ9-F1
#
_cell.length_a   1.000
_cell.length_b   1.000
_cell.length_c   1.000
_cell.angle_alpha   90.00
_cell.angle_beta   90.00
_cell.angle_gamma   90.00
#
_symmetry.space_group_name_H-M   'P 1'
#
loop_
_entity.id
_entity.type
_entity.pdbx_description
1 polymer ?
#
loop_
_entity_poly.entity_id
_entity_poly.type
_entity_poly.pdbx_seq_one_letter_code
_entity_poly.pdbx_strand_id
1 'polypeptide(L)'
;MLESLEKMLSQGMDNPMLRFGLGKGYMDAGQPARAAEHLRRCVELDPKYSAAWKLLGKALQANGDKPGAHQAWERGIAAANAQGDKQAEKEMSVFLRRLDRLTPD
;
A
#
# COMPACT_ATOMS: atom_id res chain seq x y z
N MET A 1 -13.35 5.29 12.56
CA MET A 1 -12.94 5.74 11.19
C MET A 1 -13.06 4.63 10.17
N LEU A 2 -12.64 3.40 10.48
CA LEU A 2 -12.88 2.22 9.63
C LEU A 2 -14.37 1.97 9.35
N GLU A 3 -15.22 1.96 10.38
CA GLU A 3 -16.66 1.73 10.24
C GLU A 3 -17.34 2.71 9.26
N SER A 4 -16.93 3.97 9.24
CA SER A 4 -17.44 4.98 8.32
C SER A 4 -17.08 4.65 6.87
N LEU A 5 -15.86 4.17 6.64
CA LEU A 5 -15.36 3.79 5.32
C LEU A 5 -16.02 2.48 4.84
N GLU A 6 -16.23 1.50 5.73
CA GLU A 6 -16.95 0.25 5.42
C GLU A 6 -18.42 0.52 5.08
N LYS A 7 -19.04 1.48 5.78
CA LYS A 7 -20.40 1.91 5.46
C LYS A 7 -20.46 2.54 4.07
N MET A 8 -19.49 3.40 3.70
CA MET A 8 -19.42 3.96 2.35
C MET A 8 -19.24 2.88 1.27
N LEU A 9 -18.39 1.88 1.52
CA LEU A 9 -18.21 0.75 0.62
C LEU A 9 -19.53 -0.01 0.43
N SER A 10 -20.25 -0.25 1.53
CA SER A 10 -21.56 -0.93 1.52
C SER A 10 -22.67 -0.10 0.86
N GLN A 11 -22.51 1.22 0.77
CA GLN A 11 -23.40 2.12 0.04
C GLN A 11 -23.07 2.19 -1.46
N GLY A 12 -22.17 1.33 -1.95
CA GLY A 12 -21.79 1.24 -3.37
C GLY A 12 -20.67 2.20 -3.78
N MET A 13 -20.07 2.94 -2.84
CA MET A 13 -18.89 3.75 -3.11
C MET A 13 -17.65 2.85 -3.11
N ASP A 14 -17.38 2.17 -4.23
CA ASP A 14 -16.12 1.44 -4.41
C ASP A 14 -15.14 2.27 -5.22
N ASN A 15 -14.22 2.95 -4.54
CA ASN A 15 -13.22 3.80 -5.18
C ASN A 15 -11.83 3.59 -4.54
N PRO A 16 -10.73 3.78 -5.28
CA PRO A 16 -9.37 3.54 -4.79
C PRO A 16 -9.07 4.35 -3.52
N MET A 17 -9.51 5.61 -3.45
CA MET A 17 -9.33 6.45 -2.25
C MET A 17 -10.01 5.85 -1.00
N LEU A 18 -11.19 5.25 -1.14
CA LEU A 18 -11.89 4.61 -0.03
C LEU A 18 -11.15 3.34 0.42
N ARG A 19 -10.76 2.49 -0.53
CA ARG A 19 -9.98 1.27 -0.25
C ARG A 19 -8.63 1.60 0.39
N PHE A 20 -8.00 2.69 -0.03
CA PHE A 20 -6.79 3.22 0.60
C PHE A 20 -7.04 3.65 2.06
N GLY A 21 -8.14 4.36 2.31
CA GLY A 21 -8.56 4.73 3.66
C GLY A 21 -8.78 3.52 4.55
N LEU A 22 -9.47 2.48 4.04
CA LEU A 22 -9.67 1.21 4.74
C LEU A 22 -8.32 0.54 5.03
N GLY A 23 -7.46 0.42 4.03
CA GLY A 23 -6.12 -0.12 4.18
C GLY A 23 -5.29 0.57 5.26
N LYS A 24 -5.32 1.91 5.28
CA LYS A 24 -4.66 2.70 6.33
C LYS A 24 -5.30 2.47 7.70
N GLY A 25 -6.62 2.39 7.78
CA GLY A 25 -7.33 2.09 9.01
C GLY A 25 -6.96 0.72 9.58
N TYR A 26 -6.89 -0.32 8.74
CA TYR A 26 -6.49 -1.66 9.17
C TYR A 26 -5.03 -1.73 9.60
N MET A 27 -4.14 -0.94 8.97
CA MET A 27 -2.76 -0.79 9.44
C MET A 27 -2.70 -0.22 10.86
N ASP A 28 -3.49 0.83 11.13
CA ASP A 28 -3.56 1.47 12.45
C ASP A 28 -4.18 0.53 13.50
N ALA A 29 -5.14 -0.30 13.08
CA ALA A 29 -5.75 -1.35 13.89
C ALA A 29 -4.84 -2.57 14.13
N GLY A 30 -3.58 -2.56 13.66
CA GLY A 30 -2.65 -3.67 13.82
C GLY A 30 -2.98 -4.91 12.97
N GLN A 31 -3.77 -4.73 11.90
CA GLN A 31 -4.18 -5.78 10.97
C GLN A 31 -3.53 -5.61 9.59
N PRO A 32 -2.21 -5.80 9.46
CA PRO A 32 -1.49 -5.57 8.21
C PRO A 32 -1.93 -6.51 7.08
N ALA A 33 -2.36 -7.75 7.38
CA ALA A 33 -2.90 -8.68 6.40
C ALA A 33 -4.15 -8.10 5.69
N ARG A 34 -5.15 -7.64 6.47
CA ARG A 34 -6.39 -7.04 5.95
C ARG A 34 -6.09 -5.75 5.21
N ALA A 35 -5.19 -4.94 5.74
CA ALA A 35 -4.74 -3.73 5.06
C ALA A 35 -4.19 -4.03 3.66
N ALA A 36 -3.33 -5.04 3.53
CA ALA A 36 -2.74 -5.42 2.26
C ALA A 36 -3.81 -5.85 1.23
N GLU A 37 -4.87 -6.55 1.65
CA GLU A 37 -5.99 -6.90 0.74
C GLU A 37 -6.71 -5.67 0.19
N HIS A 38 -7.05 -4.71 1.06
CA HIS A 38 -7.72 -3.48 0.63
C HIS A 38 -6.82 -2.61 -0.24
N LEU A 39 -5.52 -2.52 0.09
CA LEU A 39 -4.54 -1.76 -0.68
C LEU A 39 -4.24 -2.42 -2.04
N ARG A 40 -4.21 -3.75 -2.10
CA ARG A 40 -4.12 -4.49 -3.38
C ARG A 40 -5.27 -4.11 -4.30
N ARG A 41 -6.49 -4.14 -3.79
CA ARG A 41 -7.66 -3.75 -4.57
C ARG A 41 -7.62 -2.28 -4.98
N CYS A 42 -7.09 -1.40 -4.13
CA CYS A 42 -6.87 0.00 -4.50
C CYS A 42 -5.94 0.12 -5.72
N VAL A 43 -4.83 -0.61 -5.75
CA VAL A 43 -3.88 -0.56 -6.87
C VAL A 43 -4.33 -1.36 -8.10
N GLU A 44 -5.25 -2.30 -7.94
CA GLU A 44 -5.95 -2.96 -9.05
C GLU A 44 -6.93 -1.99 -9.74
N LEU A 45 -7.63 -1.15 -8.97
CA LEU A 45 -8.52 -0.11 -9.50
C LEU A 45 -7.74 1.05 -10.12
N ASP A 46 -6.71 1.53 -9.42
CA ASP A 46 -5.84 2.60 -9.89
C ASP A 46 -4.36 2.22 -9.72
N PRO A 47 -3.73 1.65 -10.76
CA PRO A 47 -2.34 1.23 -10.68
C PRO A 47 -1.37 2.42 -10.60
N LYS A 48 -1.84 3.64 -10.85
CA LYS A 48 -1.06 4.88 -10.75
C LYS A 48 -1.07 5.44 -9.32
N TYR A 49 -1.81 4.83 -8.40
CA TYR A 49 -1.95 5.31 -7.03
C TYR A 49 -0.72 4.99 -6.17
N SER A 50 0.33 5.79 -6.34
CA SER A 50 1.64 5.65 -5.67
C SER A 50 1.54 5.52 -4.15
N ALA A 51 0.64 6.27 -3.52
CA ALA A 51 0.43 6.22 -2.07
C ALA A 51 -0.07 4.84 -1.59
N ALA A 52 -0.90 4.15 -2.38
CA ALA A 52 -1.43 2.83 -2.05
C ALA A 52 -0.36 1.77 -2.20
N TRP A 53 0.48 1.85 -3.24
CA TRP A 53 1.66 0.98 -3.36
C TRP A 53 2.62 1.14 -2.17
N LYS A 54 2.86 2.39 -1.72
CA LYS A 54 3.68 2.67 -0.53
C LYS A 54 3.13 1.98 0.71
N LEU A 55 1.83 2.15 0.98
CA LEU A 55 1.19 1.53 2.13
C LEU A 55 1.11 0.01 1.98
N LEU A 56 0.91 -0.52 0.78
CA LEU A 56 0.84 -1.95 0.52
C LEU A 56 2.15 -2.63 0.89
N GLY A 57 3.28 -2.09 0.44
CA GLY A 57 4.57 -2.64 0.81
C GLY A 57 4.85 -2.55 2.32
N LYS A 58 4.43 -1.47 2.99
CA LYS A 58 4.51 -1.39 4.46
C LYS A 58 3.65 -2.43 5.16
N ALA A 59 2.44 -2.66 4.66
CA ALA A 59 1.52 -3.66 5.20
C ALA A 59 2.10 -5.06 5.03
N LEU A 60 2.61 -5.40 3.85
CA LEU A 60 3.27 -6.68 3.59
C LEU A 60 4.51 -6.88 4.47
N GLN A 61 5.35 -5.85 4.62
CA GLN A 61 6.51 -5.89 5.52
C GLN A 61 6.10 -6.12 6.98
N ALA A 62 5.08 -5.40 7.46
CA ALA A 62 4.55 -5.56 8.81
C ALA A 62 3.90 -6.94 9.02
N ASN A 63 3.35 -7.53 7.96
CA ASN A 63 2.81 -8.89 7.95
C ASN A 63 3.91 -9.98 7.87
N GLY A 64 5.19 -9.60 7.77
CA GLY A 64 6.32 -10.52 7.59
C GLY A 64 6.53 -10.99 6.14
N ASP A 65 5.68 -10.58 5.21
CA ASP A 65 5.79 -10.89 3.78
C ASP A 65 6.79 -9.94 3.09
N LYS A 66 8.07 -10.13 3.39
CA LYS A 66 9.18 -9.41 2.77
C LYS A 66 9.17 -9.49 1.23
N PRO A 67 9.02 -10.66 0.58
CA PRO A 67 9.05 -10.74 -0.88
C PRO A 67 7.91 -9.94 -1.54
N GLY A 68 6.69 -10.00 -1.00
CA GLY A 68 5.59 -9.19 -1.51
C GLY A 68 5.79 -7.70 -1.23
N ALA A 69 6.37 -7.33 -0.08
CA ALA A 69 6.72 -5.94 0.21
C ALA A 69 7.71 -5.36 -0.82
N HIS A 70 8.72 -6.15 -1.19
CA HIS A 70 9.70 -5.78 -2.21
C HIS A 70 9.01 -5.50 -3.56
N GLN A 71 8.21 -6.46 -4.04
CA GLN A 71 7.48 -6.31 -5.30
C GLN A 71 6.50 -5.13 -5.29
N ALA A 72 5.82 -4.89 -4.17
CA ALA A 72 4.87 -3.79 -4.03
C ALA A 72 5.57 -2.42 -4.11
N TRP A 73 6.70 -2.23 -3.45
CA TRP A 73 7.46 -0.98 -3.55
C TRP A 73 8.14 -0.80 -4.90
N GLU A 74 8.62 -1.87 -5.53
CA GLU A 74 9.20 -1.80 -6.88
C GLU A 74 8.15 -1.31 -7.90
N ARG A 75 6.96 -1.91 -7.90
CA ARG A 75 5.83 -1.45 -8.74
C ARG A 75 5.36 -0.05 -8.36
N GLY A 76 5.36 0.27 -7.07
CA GLY A 76 5.01 1.60 -6.57
C GLY A 76 5.96 2.69 -7.02
N ILE A 77 7.26 2.41 -7.08
CA ILE A 77 8.29 3.31 -7.62
C ILE A 77 8.03 3.56 -9.11
N ALA A 78 7.76 2.51 -9.88
CA ALA A 78 7.42 2.66 -11.30
C ALA A 78 6.15 3.50 -11.51
N ALA A 79 5.10 3.26 -10.71
CA ALA A 79 3.86 4.04 -10.75
C ALA A 79 4.09 5.51 -10.35
N ALA A 80 4.87 5.75 -9.31
CA ALA A 80 5.23 7.09 -8.84
C ALA A 80 6.03 7.85 -9.91
N ASN A 81 7.00 7.20 -10.54
CA ASN A 81 7.77 7.76 -11.64
C ASN A 81 6.85 8.14 -12.82
N ALA A 82 5.94 7.23 -13.20
CA ALA A 82 4.96 7.47 -14.27
C ALA A 82 3.97 8.61 -13.96
N GLN A 83 3.68 8.88 -12.68
CA GLN A 83 2.88 10.02 -12.24
C GLN A 83 3.70 11.31 -12.03
N GLY A 84 5.03 11.23 -12.03
CA GLY A 84 5.91 12.34 -11.64
C GLY A 84 5.95 12.59 -10.13
N ASP A 85 5.46 11.65 -9.31
CA ASP A 85 5.44 11.73 -7.84
C ASP A 85 6.81 11.35 -7.26
N LYS A 86 7.77 12.26 -7.38
CA LYS A 86 9.15 12.07 -6.90
C LYS A 86 9.23 11.84 -5.40
N GLN A 87 8.24 12.28 -4.63
CA GLN A 87 8.24 12.13 -3.18
C GLN A 87 7.90 10.69 -2.80
N ALA A 88 6.84 10.13 -3.37
CA ALA A 88 6.47 8.74 -3.18
C ALA A 88 7.57 7.77 -3.69
N GLU A 89 8.18 8.08 -4.85
CA GLU A 89 9.32 7.32 -5.40
C GLU A 89 10.48 7.22 -4.39
N LYS A 90 10.91 8.36 -3.83
CA LYS A 90 12.02 8.41 -2.88
C LYS A 90 11.69 7.65 -1.60
N GLU A 91 10.51 7.85 -1.03
CA GLU A 91 10.07 7.14 0.18
C GLU A 91 10.10 5.63 -0.04
N MET A 92 9.50 5.14 -1.13
CA MET A 92 9.45 3.72 -1.44
C MET A 92 10.84 3.14 -1.70
N SER A 93 11.72 3.87 -2.39
CA SER A 93 13.11 3.46 -2.61
C SER A 93 13.89 3.30 -1.29
N VAL A 94 13.64 4.17 -0.32
CA VAL A 94 14.24 4.05 1.03
C VAL A 94 13.72 2.81 1.74
N PHE A 95 12.42 2.51 1.65
CA PHE A 95 11.86 1.30 2.26
C PHE A 95 12.40 0.03 1.62
N LEU A 96 12.50 -0.01 0.29
CA LEU A 96 13.09 -1.12 -0.46
C LEU A 96 14.53 -1.38 -0.01
N ARG A 97 15.37 -0.35 0.02
CA ARG A 97 16.76 -0.45 0.50
C ARG A 97 16.86 -0.91 1.95
N ARG A 98 15.96 -0.45 2.82
CA ARG A 98 15.94 -0.90 4.23
C ARG A 98 15.57 -2.38 4.32
N LEU A 99 14.62 -2.83 3.52
CA LEU A 99 14.20 -4.22 3.48
C LEU A 99 15.32 -5.13 3.00
N ASP A 100 15.99 -4.76 1.91
CA ASP A 100 17.13 -5.48 1.35
C ASP A 100 18.27 -5.62 2.37
N ARG A 101 18.58 -4.53 3.10
CA ARG A 101 19.57 -4.55 4.19
C ARG A 101 19.20 -5.45 5.37
N LEU A 102 17.91 -5.72 5.58
CA LEU A 102 17.39 -6.58 6.65
C LEU A 102 17.30 -8.06 6.24
N THR A 103 17.68 -8.39 5.01
CA THR A 103 17.86 -9.73 4.48
C THR A 103 19.27 -9.84 3.90
N PRO A 104 20.32 -9.86 4.75
CA PRO A 104 21.59 -10.38 4.29
C PRO A 104 21.38 -11.86 3.92
N ASP A 105 21.83 -12.23 2.72
CA ASP A 105 21.89 -13.60 2.22
C ASP A 105 22.65 -14.53 3.19
#